data_AF-A0A3S0Z626-F1
#
_entry.id   AF-A0A3S0Z626-F1
#
_cell.length_a   1.000
_cell.length_b   1.000
_cell.length_c   1.000
_cell.angle_alpha   90.00
_cell.angle_beta   90.00
_cell.angle_gamma   90.00
#
_symmetry.space_group_name_H-M   'P 1'
#
loop_
_entity.id
_entity.type
_entity.pdbx_description
1 polymer ?
#
loop_
_entity_poly.entity_id
_entity_poly.type
_entity_poly.pdbx_seq_one_letter_code
_entity_poly.pdbx_strand_id
1 'polypeptide(L)'
;MPDQFSPYPKTRIIDCTELSRHLRRLQDIHSMAAERIRKVAQQREAPQARGVRLNPGDLVLVRQNLPGRTKIQDLWGEIVHVVVSTPPAEGGPFVIRPRDEEGPIRRVTGSQLRLYHEPTDRIISSCIPDENINDTNSFKEIDRPVPLPRKSLRFHKTPVRLDL
;
A
#
# COMPACT_ATOMS: atom_id res chain seq x y z
N MET A 1 -63.38 -2.34 52.79
CA MET A 1 -62.97 -1.80 51.48
C MET A 1 -61.46 -1.58 51.53
N PRO A 2 -60.61 -2.53 51.07
CA PRO A 2 -59.17 -2.36 51.19
C PRO A 2 -58.48 -1.97 49.87
N ASP A 3 -57.52 -1.07 50.04
CA ASP A 3 -56.23 -0.90 49.37
C ASP A 3 -56.13 -0.78 47.84
N GLN A 4 -55.99 0.47 47.40
CA GLN A 4 -55.36 0.85 46.13
C GLN A 4 -54.02 1.56 46.40
N PHE A 5 -53.01 0.83 46.83
CA PHE A 5 -51.61 1.30 46.72
C PHE A 5 -50.74 0.14 46.25
N SER A 6 -50.53 0.05 44.94
CA SER A 6 -49.49 -0.83 44.37
C SER A 6 -48.13 -0.19 44.63
N PRO A 7 -47.21 -0.85 45.37
CA PRO A 7 -45.97 -0.23 45.84
C PRO A 7 -44.80 -0.34 44.84
N TYR A 8 -45.03 -0.80 43.61
CA TYR A 8 -43.94 -1.12 42.69
C TYR A 8 -43.64 0.03 41.73
N PRO A 9 -42.37 0.49 41.63
CA PRO A 9 -41.99 1.53 40.71
C PRO A 9 -42.15 1.02 39.27
N LYS A 10 -42.82 1.82 38.42
CA LYS A 10 -42.94 1.58 36.98
C LYS A 10 -41.53 1.43 36.40
N THR A 11 -41.16 0.21 36.02
CA THR A 11 -39.87 -0.09 35.40
C THR A 11 -39.73 0.76 34.13
N ARG A 12 -38.70 1.60 34.06
CA ARG A 12 -38.30 2.23 32.80
C ARG A 12 -37.93 1.11 31.83
N ILE A 13 -38.79 0.87 30.86
CA ILE A 13 -38.50 -0.01 29.73
C ILE A 13 -37.34 0.68 29.01
N ILE A 14 -36.13 0.15 29.20
CA ILE A 14 -34.96 0.60 28.45
C ILE A 14 -35.26 0.24 26.99
N ASP A 15 -35.23 1.22 26.09
CA ASP A 15 -35.46 0.99 24.66
C ASP A 15 -34.34 0.09 24.09
N CYS A 16 -34.58 -1.22 24.15
CA CYS A 16 -33.65 -2.26 23.72
C CYS A 16 -33.44 -2.27 22.20
N THR A 17 -34.20 -1.48 21.44
CA THR A 17 -34.19 -1.42 19.98
C THR A 17 -32.93 -0.75 19.44
N GLU A 18 -32.53 0.38 20.04
CA GLU A 18 -31.29 1.09 19.68
C GLU A 18 -30.05 0.29 20.09
N LEU A 19 -30.09 -0.31 21.28
CA LEU A 19 -29.02 -1.18 21.76
C LEU A 19 -28.84 -2.39 20.84
N SER A 20 -29.93 -3.07 20.47
CA SER A 20 -29.90 -4.23 19.57
C SER A 20 -29.41 -3.84 18.17
N ARG A 21 -29.84 -2.68 17.66
CA ARG A 21 -29.37 -2.17 16.35
C ARG A 21 -27.87 -1.87 16.38
N HIS A 22 -27.38 -1.26 17.45
CA HIS A 22 -25.98 -0.94 17.62
C HIS A 22 -25.11 -2.20 17.71
N LEU A 23 -25.52 -3.18 18.52
CA LEU A 23 -24.83 -4.46 18.66
C LEU A 23 -24.76 -5.21 17.33
N ARG A 24 -25.86 -5.22 16.56
CA ARG A 24 -25.88 -5.82 15.22
C ARG A 24 -24.86 -5.17 14.29
N ARG A 25 -24.80 -3.82 14.27
CA ARG A 25 -23.82 -3.08 13.47
C ARG A 25 -22.37 -3.41 13.87
N LEU A 26 -22.08 -3.57 15.16
CA LEU A 26 -20.75 -3.96 15.63
C LEU A 26 -20.39 -5.38 15.18
N GLN A 27 -21.33 -6.32 15.27
CA GLN A 27 -21.15 -7.69 14.81
C GLN A 27 -20.87 -7.73 13.29
N ASP A 28 -21.62 -6.96 12.51
CA ASP A 28 -21.42 -6.86 11.06
C ASP A 28 -20.01 -6.33 10.74
N ILE A 29 -19.60 -5.22 11.36
CA ILE A 29 -18.25 -4.63 11.16
C ILE A 29 -17.16 -5.64 11.55
N HIS A 30 -17.33 -6.34 12.67
CA HIS A 30 -16.36 -7.34 13.13
C HIS A 30 -16.25 -8.52 12.17
N SER A 31 -17.38 -9.03 11.66
CA SER A 31 -17.40 -10.11 10.68
C SER A 31 -16.68 -9.72 9.39
N MET A 32 -16.93 -8.51 8.88
CA MET A 32 -16.27 -7.98 7.69
C MET A 32 -14.76 -7.81 7.89
N ALA A 33 -14.34 -7.34 9.07
CA ALA A 33 -12.91 -7.23 9.40
C ALA A 33 -12.23 -8.60 9.44
N ALA A 34 -12.87 -9.60 10.09
CA ALA A 34 -12.35 -10.95 10.16
C ALA A 34 -12.22 -11.59 8.77
N GLU A 35 -13.21 -11.42 7.89
CA GLU A 35 -13.12 -11.89 6.51
C GLU A 35 -11.99 -11.23 5.73
N ARG A 36 -11.79 -9.93 5.87
CA ARG A 36 -10.68 -9.21 5.22
C ARG A 36 -9.33 -9.75 5.67
N ILE A 37 -9.17 -9.97 6.98
CA ILE A 37 -7.93 -10.53 7.55
C ILE A 37 -7.69 -11.93 6.97
N ARG A 38 -8.72 -12.79 6.95
CA ARG A 38 -8.62 -14.15 6.36
C ARG A 38 -8.26 -14.13 4.89
N LYS A 39 -8.91 -13.28 4.08
CA LYS A 39 -8.61 -13.14 2.64
C LYS A 39 -7.17 -12.69 2.40
N VAL A 40 -6.68 -11.72 3.18
CA VAL A 40 -5.29 -11.25 3.07
C VAL A 40 -4.32 -12.34 3.52
N ALA A 41 -4.63 -13.10 4.56
CA ALA A 41 -3.80 -14.23 4.99
C ALA A 41 -3.70 -15.31 3.90
N GLN A 42 -4.83 -15.71 3.30
CA GLN A 42 -4.86 -16.67 2.19
C GLN A 42 -4.05 -16.17 0.98
N GLN A 43 -4.10 -14.87 0.68
CA GLN A 43 -3.28 -14.26 -0.38
C GLN A 43 -1.77 -14.27 -0.06
N ARG A 44 -1.38 -14.32 1.21
CA ARG A 44 0.02 -14.47 1.64
C ARG A 44 0.50 -15.91 1.59
N GLU A 45 -0.39 -16.87 1.88
CA GLU A 45 -0.09 -18.32 1.82
C GLU A 45 0.00 -18.85 0.40
N ALA A 46 -0.67 -18.21 -0.57
CA ALA A 46 -0.48 -18.53 -1.97
C ALA A 46 1.01 -18.34 -2.32
N PRO A 47 1.69 -19.38 -2.86
CA PRO A 47 3.10 -19.26 -3.20
C PRO A 47 3.25 -18.10 -4.19
N GLN A 48 3.84 -17.00 -3.74
CA GLN A 48 4.15 -15.88 -4.60
C GLN A 48 5.25 -16.32 -5.55
N ALA A 49 4.87 -17.00 -6.64
CA ALA A 49 5.72 -17.47 -7.72
C ALA A 49 6.30 -16.33 -8.57
N ARG A 50 6.43 -15.13 -8.00
CA ARG A 50 7.14 -13.99 -8.59
C ARG A 50 8.59 -13.99 -8.11
N GLY A 51 9.20 -15.16 -8.03
CA GLY A 51 10.64 -15.28 -7.86
C GLY A 51 11.33 -14.85 -9.14
N VAL A 52 12.22 -13.86 -9.07
CA VAL A 52 13.12 -13.56 -10.19
C VAL A 52 13.98 -14.80 -10.42
N ARG A 53 14.05 -15.28 -11.66
CA ARG A 53 14.98 -16.34 -12.05
C ARG A 53 16.37 -15.73 -12.09
N LEU A 54 17.18 -16.07 -11.09
CA LEU A 54 18.55 -15.58 -10.93
C LEU A 54 19.53 -16.73 -11.11
N ASN A 55 20.58 -16.48 -11.87
CA ASN A 55 21.70 -17.37 -12.06
C ASN A 55 22.89 -16.94 -11.18
N PRO A 56 23.78 -17.87 -10.81
CA PRO A 56 25.05 -17.49 -10.18
C PRO A 56 25.83 -16.55 -11.12
N GLY A 57 26.35 -15.46 -10.56
CA GLY A 57 27.03 -14.39 -11.30
C GLY A 57 26.16 -13.16 -11.58
N ASP A 58 24.84 -13.25 -11.45
CA ASP A 58 23.95 -12.11 -11.67
C ASP A 58 24.17 -11.01 -10.62
N LEU A 59 24.09 -9.75 -11.07
CA LEU A 59 24.12 -8.58 -10.19
C LEU A 59 22.71 -8.30 -9.66
N VAL A 60 22.62 -8.07 -8.35
CA VAL A 60 21.36 -7.88 -7.65
C VAL A 60 21.45 -6.79 -6.59
N LEU A 61 20.35 -6.07 -6.42
CA LEU A 61 20.11 -5.19 -5.28
C LEU A 61 19.28 -5.91 -4.23
N VAL A 62 19.60 -5.64 -2.97
CA VAL A 62 18.91 -6.21 -1.81
C VAL A 62 17.90 -5.22 -1.27
N ARG A 63 16.69 -5.70 -0.96
CA ARG A 63 15.66 -4.90 -0.33
C ARG A 63 16.07 -4.45 1.08
N GLN A 64 15.95 -3.17 1.37
CA GLN A 64 16.17 -2.59 2.69
C GLN A 64 14.83 -2.20 3.32
N ASN A 65 14.65 -2.48 4.61
CA ASN A 65 13.49 -2.06 5.39
C ASN A 65 13.99 -1.25 6.58
N LEU A 66 14.28 0.03 6.34
CA LEU A 66 14.69 0.96 7.41
C LEU A 66 13.46 1.47 8.15
N PRO A 67 13.43 1.42 9.50
CA PRO A 67 12.31 1.95 10.26
C PRO A 67 12.15 3.44 9.99
N GLY A 68 10.91 3.89 9.75
CA GLY A 68 10.59 5.30 9.48
C GLY A 68 10.85 5.79 8.06
N ARG A 69 11.41 4.98 7.16
CA ARG A 69 11.51 5.29 5.72
C ARG A 69 10.52 4.44 4.93
N THR A 70 9.53 5.08 4.33
CA THR A 70 8.44 4.41 3.59
C THR A 70 8.39 4.82 2.11
N LYS A 71 9.33 5.63 1.63
CA LYS A 71 9.39 6.00 0.22
C LYS A 71 9.75 4.77 -0.62
N ILE A 72 9.01 4.58 -1.72
CA ILE A 72 9.23 3.46 -2.66
C ILE A 72 10.67 3.46 -3.23
N GLN A 73 11.29 4.63 -3.34
CA GLN A 73 12.67 4.79 -3.79
C GLN A 73 13.68 4.20 -2.79
N ASP A 74 13.37 4.22 -1.49
CA ASP A 74 14.25 3.72 -0.41
C ASP A 74 14.15 2.20 -0.22
N LEU A 75 13.37 1.51 -1.07
CA LEU A 75 13.08 0.10 -0.92
C LEU A 75 14.30 -0.78 -1.24
N TRP A 76 15.20 -0.33 -2.10
CA TRP A 76 16.36 -1.08 -2.56
C TRP A 76 17.65 -0.42 -2.03
N GLY A 77 18.58 -1.23 -1.54
CA GLY A 77 19.89 -0.76 -1.13
C GLY A 77 20.75 -0.33 -2.31
N GLU A 78 21.68 0.58 -2.04
CA GLU A 78 22.62 1.11 -3.03
C GLU A 78 23.73 0.11 -3.39
N ILE A 79 24.11 -0.74 -2.44
CA ILE A 79 25.20 -1.71 -2.60
C ILE A 79 24.77 -2.82 -3.57
N VAL A 80 25.56 -3.01 -4.63
CA VAL A 80 25.38 -4.08 -5.61
C VAL A 80 25.99 -5.38 -5.08
N HIS A 81 25.23 -6.46 -5.19
CA HIS A 81 25.65 -7.79 -4.78
C HIS A 81 25.71 -8.74 -5.99
N VAL A 82 26.55 -9.76 -5.91
CA VAL A 82 26.66 -10.85 -6.88
C VAL A 82 26.02 -12.09 -6.28
N VAL A 83 25.20 -12.80 -7.06
CA VAL A 83 24.66 -14.11 -6.67
C VAL A 83 25.78 -15.15 -6.73
N VAL A 84 26.07 -15.78 -5.60
CA VAL A 84 27.09 -16.83 -5.48
C VAL A 84 26.48 -18.21 -5.76
N SER A 85 25.31 -18.48 -5.18
CA SER A 85 24.63 -19.76 -5.33
C SER A 85 23.13 -19.59 -5.38
N THR A 86 22.53 -20.31 -6.32
CA THR A 86 21.08 -20.48 -6.45
C THR A 86 20.62 -21.57 -5.48
N PRO A 87 19.43 -21.46 -4.89
CA PRO A 87 18.86 -22.52 -4.05
C PRO A 87 18.62 -23.80 -4.87
N PRO A 88 18.82 -24.98 -4.27
CA PRO A 88 18.60 -26.28 -4.94
C PRO A 88 17.11 -26.58 -5.18
N ALA A 89 16.20 -25.92 -4.46
CA ALA A 89 14.76 -26.07 -4.58
C ALA A 89 14.10 -24.73 -4.87
N GLU A 90 13.01 -24.77 -5.65
CA GLU A 90 12.21 -23.59 -5.98
C GLU A 90 11.68 -22.94 -4.69
N GLY A 91 12.17 -21.73 -4.38
CA GLY A 91 11.79 -20.99 -3.17
C GLY A 91 12.81 -21.00 -2.01
N GLY A 92 13.97 -21.66 -2.16
CA GLY A 92 15.04 -21.57 -1.16
C GLY A 92 15.76 -20.20 -1.13
N PRO A 93 16.59 -19.92 -0.12
CA PRO A 93 17.34 -18.68 -0.04
C PRO A 93 18.54 -18.69 -1.01
N PHE A 94 18.70 -17.61 -1.76
CA PHE A 94 19.89 -17.30 -2.55
C PHE A 94 21.05 -16.90 -1.64
N VAL A 95 22.26 -17.21 -2.07
CA VAL A 95 23.49 -16.80 -1.40
C VAL A 95 24.09 -15.67 -2.23
N ILE A 96 24.32 -14.52 -1.60
CA ILE A 96 24.85 -13.32 -2.27
C ILE A 96 26.07 -12.78 -1.53
N ARG A 97 26.94 -12.07 -2.26
CA ARG A 97 28.08 -11.32 -1.70
C ARG A 97 28.14 -9.91 -2.30
N PRO A 98 28.67 -8.90 -1.62
CA PRO A 98 28.93 -7.60 -2.25
C PRO A 98 29.87 -7.73 -3.45
N ARG A 99 29.76 -6.84 -4.44
CA ARG A 99 30.64 -6.85 -5.61
C ARG A 99 32.01 -6.24 -5.31
N ASP A 100 32.01 -5.09 -4.66
CA ASP A 100 33.22 -4.24 -4.51
C ASP A 100 34.05 -4.59 -3.27
N GLU A 101 33.46 -5.32 -2.32
CA GLU A 101 34.09 -5.74 -1.07
C GLU A 101 33.99 -7.25 -0.89
N GLU A 102 35.03 -7.87 -0.33
CA GLU A 102 34.98 -9.24 0.21
C GLU A 102 34.16 -9.24 1.52
N GLY A 103 32.89 -8.89 1.41
CA GLY A 103 31.98 -8.74 2.52
C GLY A 103 31.31 -10.04 2.95
N PRO A 104 30.53 -10.00 4.05
CA PRO A 104 29.88 -11.19 4.58
C PRO A 104 28.86 -11.75 3.59
N ILE A 105 28.93 -13.07 3.39
CA ILE A 105 27.97 -13.82 2.59
C ILE A 105 26.60 -13.75 3.26
N ARG A 106 25.57 -13.34 2.50
CA ARG A 106 24.20 -13.19 2.99
C ARG A 106 23.27 -14.19 2.31
N ARG A 107 22.32 -14.74 3.09
CA ARG A 107 21.25 -15.60 2.59
C ARG A 107 19.95 -14.80 2.50
N VAL A 108 19.36 -14.74 1.32
CA VAL A 108 18.26 -13.82 1.00
C VAL A 108 17.20 -14.54 0.16
N THR A 109 15.92 -14.26 0.41
CA THR A 109 14.82 -14.83 -0.40
C THR A 109 14.72 -14.11 -1.74
N GLY A 110 14.24 -14.80 -2.80
CA GLY A 110 14.09 -14.19 -4.13
C GLY A 110 13.24 -12.91 -4.14
N SER A 111 12.24 -12.81 -3.27
CA SER A 111 11.39 -11.60 -3.11
C SER A 111 12.12 -10.36 -2.57
N GLN A 112 13.29 -10.56 -1.96
CA GLN A 112 14.13 -9.49 -1.43
C GLN A 112 15.24 -9.09 -2.41
N LEU A 113 15.27 -9.70 -3.60
CA LEU A 113 16.27 -9.45 -4.62
C LEU A 113 15.62 -8.79 -5.83
N ARG A 114 16.36 -7.85 -6.43
CA ARG A 114 16.01 -7.25 -7.71
C ARG A 114 17.23 -7.33 -8.61
N LEU A 115 17.03 -7.80 -9.85
CA LEU A 115 18.09 -7.82 -10.85
C LEU A 115 18.58 -6.39 -11.09
N TYR A 116 19.89 -6.21 -10.98
CA TYR A 116 20.57 -4.96 -11.28
C TYR A 116 21.20 -5.10 -12.66
N HIS A 117 20.86 -4.18 -13.54
CA HIS A 117 21.63 -3.97 -14.76
C HIS A 117 22.55 -2.81 -14.46
N GLU A 118 23.86 -3.01 -14.65
CA GLU A 118 24.76 -1.87 -14.71
C GLU A 118 24.16 -0.88 -15.70
N PRO A 119 24.04 0.40 -15.33
CA PRO A 119 23.93 1.43 -16.33
C PRO A 119 25.25 1.35 -17.09
N THR A 120 25.33 0.53 -18.14
CA THR A 120 26.22 0.83 -19.25
C THR A 120 26.03 2.30 -19.47
N ASP A 121 27.11 3.06 -19.41
CA ASP A 121 27.14 4.45 -19.81
C ASP A 121 26.46 4.49 -21.17
N ARG A 122 25.15 4.69 -21.16
CA ARG A 122 24.51 5.54 -22.11
C ARG A 122 25.28 6.80 -21.81
N ILE A 123 26.34 7.01 -22.60
CA ILE A 123 26.50 8.24 -23.33
C ILE A 123 25.05 8.67 -23.51
N ILE A 124 24.57 9.51 -22.59
CA ILE A 124 23.57 10.49 -22.89
C ILE A 124 24.30 11.10 -24.06
N SER A 125 23.97 10.62 -25.28
CA SER A 125 24.35 11.28 -26.52
C SER A 125 23.96 12.66 -26.16
N SER A 126 24.99 13.45 -25.81
CA SER A 126 24.85 14.76 -25.17
C SER A 126 23.67 15.32 -25.87
N CYS A 127 22.61 15.70 -25.15
CA CYS A 127 21.46 16.33 -25.76
C CYS A 127 22.10 17.42 -26.63
N ILE A 128 22.28 17.13 -27.93
CA ILE A 128 22.80 18.10 -28.87
C ILE A 128 21.56 18.96 -28.89
N PRO A 129 21.58 20.16 -28.29
CA PRO A 129 20.43 21.02 -28.45
C PRO A 129 20.28 21.09 -29.96
N ASP A 130 19.20 20.54 -30.50
CA ASP A 130 18.87 20.76 -31.90
C ASP A 130 18.82 22.28 -31.99
N GLU A 131 19.84 22.88 -32.58
CA GLU A 131 19.93 24.32 -32.81
C GLU A 131 18.93 24.67 -33.91
N ASN A 132 17.64 24.47 -33.62
CA ASN A 132 16.55 25.04 -34.37
C ASN A 132 15.25 25.03 -33.55
N ILE A 133 15.27 25.64 -32.37
CA ILE A 133 14.04 26.09 -31.71
C ILE A 133 13.68 27.46 -32.30
N ASN A 134 13.34 27.50 -33.58
CA ASN A 134 12.72 28.66 -34.23
C ASN A 134 11.36 28.32 -34.86
N ASP A 135 10.70 27.29 -34.34
CA ASP A 135 9.27 27.09 -34.60
C ASP A 135 8.45 27.93 -33.61
N THR A 136 8.44 29.24 -33.84
CA THR A 136 7.60 30.20 -33.11
C THR A 136 6.11 30.06 -33.40
N ASN A 137 5.66 28.97 -34.05
CA ASN A 137 4.30 28.84 -34.56
C ASN A 137 3.75 27.41 -34.49
N SER A 138 3.59 26.85 -33.29
CA SER A 138 2.58 25.78 -33.12
C SER A 138 2.23 25.50 -31.66
N PHE A 139 1.75 26.52 -30.94
CA PHE A 139 0.85 26.26 -29.82
C PHE A 139 -0.49 26.89 -30.19
N LYS A 140 -1.33 26.14 -30.92
CA LYS A 140 -2.75 26.49 -30.94
C LYS A 140 -3.27 26.21 -29.54
N GLU A 141 -3.36 27.27 -28.75
CA GLU A 141 -4.08 27.32 -27.49
C GLU A 141 -5.50 26.81 -27.76
N ILE A 142 -5.74 25.55 -27.38
CA ILE A 142 -7.10 25.01 -27.39
C ILE A 142 -7.74 25.62 -26.15
N ASP A 143 -8.57 26.64 -26.34
CA ASP A 143 -9.53 27.12 -25.35
C ASP A 143 -10.48 25.97 -24.99
N ARG A 144 -10.00 25.04 -24.17
CA ARG A 144 -10.85 24.05 -23.52
C ARG A 144 -11.50 24.80 -22.35
N PRO A 145 -12.84 24.91 -22.31
CA PRO A 145 -13.49 25.53 -21.17
C PRO A 145 -13.07 24.77 -19.91
N VAL A 146 -12.40 25.47 -19.00
CA VAL A 146 -12.03 24.95 -17.70
C VAL A 146 -13.31 24.48 -17.03
N PRO A 147 -13.43 23.19 -16.65
CA PRO A 147 -14.63 22.72 -15.97
C PRO A 147 -14.80 23.55 -14.70
N LEU A 148 -15.96 24.18 -14.55
CA LEU A 148 -16.27 24.94 -13.35
C LEU A 148 -16.04 24.04 -12.12
N PRO A 149 -15.48 24.59 -11.03
CA PRO A 149 -15.30 23.82 -9.81
C PRO A 149 -16.65 23.23 -9.41
N ARG A 150 -16.69 21.91 -9.20
CA ARG A 150 -17.88 21.24 -8.67
C ARG A 150 -18.28 21.98 -7.40
N LYS A 151 -19.43 22.66 -7.42
CA LYS A 151 -20.02 23.30 -6.25
C LYS A 151 -20.02 22.25 -5.15
N SER A 152 -19.28 22.48 -4.08
CA SER A 152 -19.36 21.63 -2.91
C SER A 152 -20.83 21.62 -2.49
N LEU A 153 -21.43 20.43 -2.44
CA LEU A 153 -22.70 20.23 -1.75
C LEU A 153 -22.43 20.58 -0.30
N ARG A 154 -22.63 21.85 0.05
CA ARG A 154 -22.77 22.27 1.43
C ARG A 154 -24.03 21.59 1.91
N PHE A 155 -23.84 20.52 2.67
CA PHE A 155 -24.90 19.98 3.50
C PHE A 155 -25.31 21.12 4.45
N HIS A 156 -26.41 21.78 4.13
CA HIS A 156 -27.07 22.66 5.07
C HIS A 156 -27.46 21.77 6.24
N LYS A 157 -26.84 22.00 7.40
CA LYS A 157 -27.35 21.47 8.67
C LYS A 157 -28.75 22.03 8.81
N THR A 158 -29.76 21.17 8.63
CA THR A 158 -31.12 21.47 9.04
C THR A 158 -31.09 21.70 10.56
N PRO A 159 -31.49 22.87 11.07
CA PRO A 159 -31.61 23.06 12.51
C PRO A 159 -32.71 22.13 13.03
N VAL A 160 -32.35 21.27 13.99
CA VAL A 160 -33.30 20.53 14.80
C VAL A 160 -34.10 21.57 15.58
N ARG A 161 -35.41 21.64 15.30
CA ARG A 161 -36.34 22.48 16.03
C ARG A 161 -36.53 21.85 17.42
N LEU A 162 -35.95 22.49 18.43
CA LEU A 162 -36.27 22.24 19.84
C LEU A 162 -37.53 23.05 20.15
N ASP A 163 -38.68 22.41 20.08
CA ASP A 163 -39.90 22.95 20.66
C ASP A 163 -39.88 22.58 22.17
N LEU A 164 -39.84 23.62 23.00
CA LEU A 164 -39.99 23.59 24.46
C LEU A 164 -41.46 23.47 24.85
#